data_AF-A0A8T4BNU4-F1
#
_entry.id   AF-A0A8T4BNU4-F1
#
_cell.length_a   1.000
_cell.length_b   1.000
_cell.length_c   1.000
_cell.angle_alpha   90.00
_cell.angle_beta   90.00
_cell.angle_gamma   90.00
#
_symmetry.space_group_name_H-M   'P 1'
#
loop_
_entity.id
_entity.type
_entity.pdbx_description
1 polymer ?
#
loop_
_entity_poly.entity_id
_entity_poly.type
_entity_poly.pdbx_seq_one_letter_code
_entity_poly.pdbx_strand_id
1 'polypeptide(L)' 'LAKFNEKIVAIKKGNIIGTSFHPELTEDLAIHKYFVNLVKETTN' A
#
# COMPACT_ATOMS: atom_id res chain seq x y z
N LEU A 1 7.62 2.70 4.39
CA LEU A 1 8.49 2.68 3.20
C LEU A 1 8.87 1.24 2.93
N ALA A 2 8.62 0.71 1.73
CA ALA A 2 9.06 -0.62 1.32
C ALA A 2 10.11 -0.51 0.21
N LYS A 3 11.12 -1.38 0.25
CA LYS A 3 12.20 -1.43 -0.74
C LYS A 3 12.32 -2.83 -1.34
N PHE A 4 12.65 -2.90 -2.62
CA PHE A 4 13.02 -4.13 -3.33
C PHE A 4 14.26 -3.83 -4.16
N ASN A 5 15.32 -4.64 -4.01
CA ASN A 5 16.63 -4.41 -4.66
C ASN A 5 17.10 -2.95 -4.52
N GLU A 6 17.08 -2.43 -3.29
CA GLU A 6 17.46 -1.06 -2.92
C GLU A 6 16.59 0.07 -3.50
N LYS A 7 15.62 -0.25 -4.38
CA LYS A 7 14.68 0.70 -4.96
C LYS A 7 13.43 0.82 -4.10
N ILE A 8 12.90 2.04 -3.98
CA ILE A 8 11.63 2.28 -3.28
C ILE A 8 10.49 1.75 -4.14
N VAL A 9 9.69 0.84 -3.57
CA VAL A 9 8.57 0.21 -4.31
C VAL A 9 7.18 0.57 -3.77
N ALA A 10 7.10 0.96 -2.50
CA ALA A 10 5.87 1.50 -1.91
C ALA A 10 6.17 2.56 -0.84
N ILE A 11 5.34 3.60 -0.82
CA ILE A 11 5.39 4.70 0.16
C ILE A 11 4.04 4.93 0.81
N LYS A 12 4.06 5.53 2.00
CA LYS A 12 2.89 6.13 2.64
C LYS A 12 3.30 7.51 3.16
N LYS A 13 2.54 8.54 2.82
CA LYS A 13 2.70 9.91 3.32
C LYS A 13 1.34 10.44 3.75
N GLY A 14 1.15 10.65 5.05
CA GLY A 14 -0.16 10.98 5.59
C GLY A 14 -1.18 9.88 5.28
N ASN A 15 -2.30 10.26 4.67
CA ASN A 15 -3.38 9.38 4.20
C ASN A 15 -3.18 8.86 2.76
N ILE A 16 -2.06 9.19 2.10
CA ILE A 16 -1.77 8.77 0.73
C ILE A 16 -0.83 7.56 0.76
N ILE A 17 -1.18 6.53 -0.01
CA ILE A 17 -0.30 5.39 -0.34
C ILE A 17 0.05 5.44 -1.83
N GLY A 18 1.26 4.99 -2.18
CA GLY A 18 1.69 4.86 -3.57
C GLY A 18 2.53 3.61 -3.77
N THR A 19 2.28 2.90 -4.87
CA THR A 19 3.04 1.72 -5.29
C THR A 19 3.61 1.94 -6.69
N SER A 20 4.81 1.42 -6.93
CA SER A 20 5.45 1.43 -8.26
C SER A 20 5.06 0.23 -9.14
N PHE A 21 4.19 -0.63 -8.61
CA PHE A 21 3.71 -1.86 -9.22
C PHE A 21 2.18 -1.91 -9.11
N HIS A 22 1.60 -2.85 -9.85
CA HIS A 22 0.17 -3.10 -9.93
C HIS A 22 -0.25 -4.17 -8.90
N PRO A 23 -0.73 -3.80 -7.69
CA PRO A 23 -1.13 -4.76 -6.67
C PRO A 23 -2.34 -5.62 -7.08
N GLU A 24 -3.07 -5.24 -8.13
CA GLU A 24 -4.23 -5.94 -8.69
C GLU A 24 -3.87 -7.11 -9.61
N LEU A 25 -2.62 -7.18 -10.09
CA LEU A 25 -2.16 -8.24 -11.00
C LEU A 25 -1.64 -9.48 -10.25
N THR A 26 -2.09 -9.67 -9.01
CA THR A 26 -1.81 -10.85 -8.17
C THR A 26 -3.06 -11.20 -7.37
N GLU A 27 -3.20 -12.48 -6.99
CA GLU A 27 -4.28 -12.94 -6.10
C GLU A 27 -4.05 -12.51 -4.64
N ASP A 28 -2.84 -12.03 -4.30
CA ASP A 28 -2.54 -11.52 -2.96
C ASP A 28 -3.17 -10.14 -2.72
N LEU A 29 -4.15 -10.12 -1.81
CA LEU A 29 -4.88 -8.91 -1.44
C LEU A 29 -4.21 -8.08 -0.33
N ALA A 30 -2.96 -8.33 0.04
CA ALA A 30 -2.29 -7.66 1.16
C ALA A 30 -2.37 -6.12 1.08
N ILE A 31 -2.04 -5.52 -0.07
CA ILE A 31 -2.07 -4.06 -0.25
C ILE A 31 -3.51 -3.51 -0.23
N HIS A 32 -4.45 -4.24 -0.83
CA HIS A 32 -5.87 -3.87 -0.81
C HIS A 32 -6.44 -3.89 0.61
N LYS A 33 -6.18 -4.95 1.38
CA LYS A 33 -6.59 -5.07 2.79
C LYS A 33 -5.95 -3.97 3.64
N TYR A 34 -4.66 -3.69 3.41
CA TYR A 34 -3.96 -2.60 4.09
C TYR A 34 -4.64 -1.25 3.85
N PHE A 35 -4.96 -0.93 2.60
CA PHE A 35 -5.66 0.31 2.25
C PHE A 35 -7.03 0.41 2.93
N VAL A 36 -7.84 -0.65 2.87
CA VAL A 36 -9.17 -0.68 3.53
C VAL A 36 -9.06 -0.45 5.03
N ASN A 37 -8.06 -1.05 5.70
CA ASN A 37 -7.86 -0.86 7.13
C ASN A 37 -7.47 0.59 7.46
N LEU A 38 -6.62 1.24 6.65
CA LEU A 38 -6.30 2.66 6.83
C LEU A 38 -7.54 3.57 6.75
N VAL A 39 -8.47 3.27 5.84
CA VAL A 39 -9.74 4.02 5.71
C VAL A 39 -10.60 3.81 6.95
N LYS A 40 -10.73 2.57 7.44
CA LYS A 40 -11.48 2.26 8.67
C LYS A 40 -10.93 3.00 9.88
N GLU A 41 -9.61 3.04 10.04
CA GLU A 41 -8.94 3.76 11.14
C GLU A 41 -9.18 5.27 11.11
N THR A 42 -9.36 5.85 9.91
CA THR A 42 -9.60 7.30 9.75
C THR A 42 -11.04 7.71 10.10
N THR A 43 -11.97 6.76 10.15
CA THR A 43 -13.41 7.04 10.38
C THR A 43 -13.83 6.86 11.85
N ASN A 44 -12.86 6.69 12.77
CA ASN A 44 -13.08 6.58 14.21
C ASN A 44 -12.82 7.91 14.94
#